data_AF-X1HXE4-F1
#
_entry.id   AF-X1HXE4-F1
#
_cell.length_a   1.000
_cell.length_b   1.000
_cell.length_c   1.000
_cell.angle_alpha   90.00
_cell.angle_beta   90.00
_cell.angle_gamma   90.00
#
_symmetry.space_group_name_H-M   'P 1'
#
loop_
_entity.id
_entity.type
_entity.pdbx_description
1 polymer ?
#
loop_
_entity_poly.entity_id
_entity_poly.type
_entity_poly.pdbx_seq_one_letter_code
_entity_poly.pdbx_strand_id
1 'polypeptide(L)'
;LKISDDYGLATVKLLMSLEGQPPQVVNEFQKARGKTSAELEYPIKTGDRYREGDVIVYHATATDGRRLGNLGGPQTTATPKFKIIVRDAAKVAAERARKYELLRARLLKILAAQETQRVNTAIASRKTIRADTIGQVILIGQQAIRADIIDVVDKFPFAPEMITVQQALALLGNNEAAMAITQARVLTDLGDATGPTELAEACGTLGATQNRIIRSLQMLLAILPSLQNPDVAKKTAAGGDLPPDAREKLSALADALKKFIDEQTKIIQA
;
A
#
# COMPACT_ATOMS: atom_id res chain seq x y z
N LEU A 1 -19.11 16.50 -7.18
CA LEU A 1 -18.84 17.58 -8.16
C LEU A 1 -18.94 18.91 -7.42
N LYS A 2 -17.88 19.73 -7.45
CA LYS A 2 -17.91 21.09 -6.89
C LYS A 2 -18.02 22.09 -8.04
N ILE A 3 -18.94 23.04 -7.93
CA ILE A 3 -19.18 24.07 -8.94
C ILE A 3 -19.36 25.43 -8.27
N SER A 4 -18.97 26.48 -8.96
CA SER A 4 -19.17 27.86 -8.51
C SER A 4 -19.34 28.80 -9.69
N ASP A 5 -20.11 29.86 -9.49
CA ASP A 5 -20.34 30.95 -10.44
C ASP A 5 -20.71 32.24 -9.68
N ASP A 6 -20.19 33.38 -10.13
CA ASP A 6 -20.39 34.68 -9.47
C ASP A 6 -21.79 35.27 -9.74
N TYR A 7 -22.46 34.86 -10.82
CA TYR A 7 -23.78 35.34 -11.23
C TYR A 7 -24.91 34.38 -10.83
N GLY A 8 -24.58 33.33 -10.08
CA GLY A 8 -25.49 32.28 -9.67
C GLY A 8 -25.73 31.26 -10.79
N LEU A 9 -25.90 30.01 -10.40
CA LEU A 9 -26.06 28.90 -11.33
C LEU A 9 -27.51 28.81 -11.80
N ALA A 10 -27.76 28.89 -13.11
CA ALA A 10 -29.09 28.69 -13.68
C ALA A 10 -29.43 27.22 -13.83
N THR A 11 -28.53 26.44 -14.44
CA THR A 11 -28.73 25.00 -14.64
C THR A 11 -27.41 24.26 -14.53
N VAL A 12 -27.48 23.04 -14.01
CA VAL A 12 -26.33 22.14 -13.91
C VAL A 12 -26.81 20.76 -14.33
N LYS A 13 -26.20 20.21 -15.37
CA LYS A 13 -26.57 18.92 -15.95
C LYS A 13 -25.39 17.97 -15.88
N LEU A 14 -25.65 16.72 -15.52
CA LEU A 14 -24.73 15.61 -15.70
C LEU A 14 -25.07 14.91 -17.01
N LEU A 15 -24.08 14.73 -17.86
CA LEU A 15 -24.22 14.02 -19.11
C LEU A 15 -23.38 12.74 -19.09
N MET A 16 -23.92 11.66 -19.63
CA MET A 16 -23.25 10.37 -19.75
C MET A 16 -23.56 9.70 -21.09
N SER A 17 -22.61 8.96 -21.64
CA SER A 17 -22.80 8.04 -22.76
C SER A 17 -21.77 6.92 -22.75
N LEU A 18 -21.98 5.90 -23.57
CA LEU A 18 -20.89 5.00 -23.96
C LEU A 18 -19.88 5.75 -24.82
N GLU A 19 -18.63 5.33 -24.77
CA GLU A 19 -17.58 5.89 -25.61
C GLU A 19 -17.95 5.77 -27.09
N GLY A 20 -17.85 6.89 -27.82
CA GLY A 20 -18.27 7.00 -29.22
C GLY A 20 -19.77 7.29 -29.42
N GLN A 21 -20.60 7.28 -28.37
CA GLN A 21 -22.02 7.62 -28.45
C GLN A 21 -22.34 9.06 -28.01
N PRO A 22 -23.42 9.67 -28.54
CA PRO A 22 -23.83 11.01 -28.15
C PRO A 22 -24.20 11.06 -26.66
N PRO A 23 -23.70 12.06 -25.91
CA PRO A 23 -23.98 12.20 -24.48
C PRO A 23 -25.46 12.48 -24.22
N GLN A 24 -26.03 11.77 -23.24
CA GLN A 24 -27.39 11.97 -22.78
C GLN A 24 -27.40 12.62 -21.40
N VAL A 25 -28.36 13.51 -21.15
CA VAL A 25 -28.55 14.09 -19.81
C VAL A 25 -29.09 13.00 -18.89
N VAL A 26 -28.30 12.61 -17.89
CA VAL A 26 -28.70 11.61 -16.89
C VAL A 26 -29.27 12.23 -15.63
N ASN A 27 -28.92 13.49 -15.35
CA ASN A 27 -29.47 14.23 -14.22
C ASN A 27 -29.38 15.74 -14.44
N GLU A 28 -30.34 16.46 -13.88
CA GLU A 28 -30.30 17.91 -13.76
C GLU A 28 -30.39 18.30 -12.27
N PHE A 29 -29.37 18.98 -11.77
CA PHE A 29 -29.23 19.26 -10.34
C PHE A 29 -30.01 20.51 -9.94
N GLN A 30 -31.31 20.35 -9.69
CA GLN A 30 -32.17 21.46 -9.25
C GLN A 30 -31.67 22.13 -7.96
N LYS A 31 -31.01 21.38 -7.07
CA LYS A 31 -30.44 21.89 -5.79
C LYS A 31 -29.35 22.95 -5.96
N ALA A 32 -28.77 23.08 -7.16
CA ALA A 32 -27.75 24.07 -7.47
C ALA A 32 -28.34 25.40 -7.98
N ARG A 33 -29.60 25.40 -8.41
CA ARG A 33 -30.21 26.56 -9.07
C ARG A 33 -30.28 27.76 -8.12
N GLY A 34 -29.83 28.91 -8.61
CA GLY A 34 -29.77 30.18 -7.87
C GLY A 34 -28.64 30.27 -6.85
N LYS A 35 -27.80 29.25 -6.69
CA LYS A 35 -26.64 29.28 -5.79
C LYS A 35 -25.40 29.75 -6.54
N THR A 36 -24.50 30.44 -5.86
CA THR A 36 -23.17 30.81 -6.38
C THR A 36 -22.14 29.69 -6.20
N SER A 37 -22.42 28.71 -5.33
CA SER A 37 -21.59 27.52 -5.16
C SER A 37 -22.42 26.33 -4.68
N ALA A 38 -22.07 25.12 -5.14
CA ALA A 38 -22.71 23.89 -4.72
C ALA A 38 -21.77 22.67 -4.82
N GLU A 39 -21.93 21.74 -3.88
CA GLU A 39 -21.37 20.40 -3.97
C GLU A 39 -22.49 19.41 -4.25
N LEU A 40 -22.31 18.62 -5.31
CA LEU A 40 -23.34 17.77 -5.92
C LEU A 40 -22.85 16.34 -6.04
N GLU A 41 -23.70 15.41 -5.64
CA GLU A 41 -23.47 13.97 -5.71
C GLU A 41 -24.57 13.31 -6.53
N TYR A 42 -24.21 12.32 -7.33
CA TYR A 42 -25.15 11.52 -8.11
C TYR A 42 -24.67 10.06 -8.17
N PRO A 43 -25.43 9.10 -7.63
CA PRO A 43 -25.07 7.70 -7.70
C PRO A 43 -25.35 7.17 -9.11
N ILE A 44 -24.31 6.69 -9.80
CA ILE A 44 -24.44 6.03 -11.10
C ILE A 44 -24.91 4.59 -10.86
N LYS A 45 -26.14 4.29 -11.28
CA LYS A 45 -26.66 2.91 -11.28
C LYS A 45 -26.17 2.21 -12.53
N THR A 46 -25.32 1.21 -12.36
CA THR A 46 -24.76 0.44 -13.48
C THR A 46 -25.72 -0.64 -14.01
N GLY A 47 -26.45 -1.33 -13.12
CA GLY A 47 -27.51 -2.29 -13.50
C GLY A 47 -27.12 -3.28 -14.62
N ASP A 48 -28.11 -3.78 -15.36
CA ASP A 48 -27.90 -4.69 -16.51
C ASP A 48 -27.59 -3.96 -17.83
N ARG A 49 -27.48 -2.62 -17.78
CA ARG A 49 -27.37 -1.77 -18.99
C ARG A 49 -25.97 -1.81 -19.60
N TYR A 50 -24.95 -2.06 -18.78
CA TYR A 50 -23.55 -2.02 -19.22
C TYR A 50 -22.92 -3.40 -19.10
N ARG A 51 -22.07 -3.74 -20.07
CA ARG A 51 -21.34 -5.00 -20.14
C ARG A 51 -19.88 -4.79 -19.76
N GLU A 52 -19.20 -5.87 -19.39
CA GLU A 52 -17.75 -5.85 -19.18
C GLU A 52 -17.05 -5.31 -20.43
N GLY A 53 -16.13 -4.36 -20.24
CA GLY A 53 -15.39 -3.69 -21.31
C GLY A 53 -16.03 -2.40 -21.79
N ASP A 54 -17.29 -2.11 -21.43
CA ASP A 54 -17.91 -0.84 -21.76
C ASP A 54 -17.17 0.32 -21.06
N VAL A 55 -16.97 1.40 -21.82
CA VAL A 55 -16.39 2.64 -21.32
C VAL A 55 -17.49 3.69 -21.29
N ILE A 56 -17.88 4.08 -20.08
CA ILE A 56 -18.86 5.14 -19.85
C ILE A 56 -18.11 6.46 -19.75
N VAL A 57 -18.42 7.40 -20.63
CA VAL A 57 -17.89 8.76 -20.62
C VAL A 57 -18.90 9.68 -19.94
N TYR A 58 -18.46 10.46 -18.95
CA TYR A 58 -19.31 11.43 -18.28
C TYR A 58 -18.65 12.80 -18.15
N HIS A 59 -19.46 13.85 -18.17
CA HIS A 59 -19.05 15.23 -17.89
C HIS A 59 -20.25 16.02 -17.38
N ALA A 60 -20.00 17.13 -16.70
CA ALA A 60 -21.05 18.05 -16.28
C ALA A 60 -20.99 19.33 -17.10
N THR A 61 -22.16 19.94 -17.33
CA THR A 61 -22.29 21.28 -17.89
C THR A 61 -22.99 22.18 -16.88
N ALA A 62 -22.46 23.37 -16.65
CA ALA A 62 -23.08 24.40 -15.82
C ALA A 62 -23.37 25.63 -16.67
N THR A 63 -24.55 26.21 -16.51
CA THR A 63 -24.97 27.45 -17.15
C THR A 63 -25.18 28.50 -16.08
N ASP A 64 -24.60 29.68 -16.27
CA ASP A 64 -24.78 30.83 -15.36
C ASP A 64 -26.19 31.45 -15.47
N GLY A 65 -26.54 32.30 -14.50
CA GLY A 65 -27.81 33.01 -14.40
C GLY A 65 -27.79 34.40 -15.03
N ARG A 66 -26.74 34.74 -15.79
CA ARG A 66 -26.49 36.12 -16.22
C ARG A 66 -27.56 36.61 -17.20
N ARG A 67 -28.10 37.80 -16.95
CA ARG A 67 -29.04 38.50 -17.84
C ARG A 67 -28.64 39.96 -18.00
N LEU A 68 -27.84 40.27 -19.02
CA LEU A 68 -27.32 41.63 -19.27
C LEU A 68 -28.01 42.36 -20.44
N GLY A 69 -29.23 41.95 -20.81
CA GLY A 69 -29.96 42.55 -21.94
C GLY A 69 -29.17 42.44 -23.24
N ASN A 70 -28.91 43.57 -23.91
CA ASN A 70 -28.21 43.61 -25.20
C ASN A 70 -26.70 43.29 -25.10
N LEU A 71 -26.14 43.23 -23.89
CA LEU A 71 -24.70 43.03 -23.65
C LEU A 71 -24.31 41.54 -23.57
N GLY A 72 -25.26 40.62 -23.54
CA GLY A 72 -25.01 39.19 -23.53
C GLY A 72 -25.98 38.37 -22.68
N GLY A 73 -26.10 37.09 -23.02
CA GLY A 73 -26.95 36.11 -22.34
C GLY A 73 -26.15 35.10 -21.50
N PRO A 74 -26.85 34.10 -20.93
CA PRO A 74 -26.24 33.05 -20.13
C PRO A 74 -25.12 32.30 -20.86
N GLN A 75 -24.07 31.94 -20.13
CA GLN A 75 -22.96 31.15 -20.66
C GLN A 75 -22.95 29.74 -20.06
N THR A 76 -22.60 28.75 -20.90
CA THR A 76 -22.47 27.35 -20.48
C THR A 76 -21.02 26.90 -20.59
N THR A 77 -20.51 26.29 -19.51
CA THR A 77 -19.19 25.66 -19.47
C THR A 77 -19.33 24.17 -19.16
N ALA A 78 -18.42 23.35 -19.67
CA ALA A 78 -18.34 21.92 -19.42
C ALA A 78 -17.08 21.54 -18.63
N THR A 79 -17.17 20.52 -17.79
CA THR A 79 -15.99 19.88 -17.19
C THR A 79 -15.21 19.07 -18.23
N PRO A 80 -13.96 18.65 -17.92
CA PRO A 80 -13.32 17.57 -18.64
C PRO A 80 -14.22 16.32 -18.70
N LYS A 81 -13.99 15.49 -19.72
CA LYS A 81 -14.64 14.19 -19.87
C LYS A 81 -13.89 13.16 -19.04
N PHE A 82 -14.63 12.47 -18.18
CA PHE A 82 -14.13 11.38 -17.34
C PHE A 82 -14.60 10.04 -17.89
N LYS A 83 -13.82 8.98 -17.67
CA LYS A 83 -14.12 7.63 -18.16
C LYS A 83 -14.27 6.66 -16.99
N ILE A 84 -15.33 5.85 -17.03
CA ILE A 84 -15.57 4.72 -16.13
C ILE A 84 -15.51 3.46 -16.99
N ILE A 85 -14.65 2.52 -16.62
CA ILE A 85 -14.54 1.23 -17.31
C ILE A 85 -15.34 0.20 -16.51
N VAL A 86 -16.32 -0.43 -17.15
CA VAL A 86 -17.13 -1.48 -16.55
C VAL A 86 -16.35 -2.78 -16.57
N ARG A 87 -16.20 -3.40 -15.39
CA ARG A 87 -15.49 -4.66 -15.21
C ARG A 87 -16.37 -5.67 -14.49
N ASP A 88 -16.18 -6.95 -14.80
CA ASP A 88 -16.84 -8.04 -14.10
C ASP A 88 -16.32 -8.14 -12.66
N ALA A 89 -17.25 -8.11 -11.69
CA ALA A 89 -16.92 -8.12 -10.28
C ALA A 89 -16.24 -9.42 -9.84
N ALA A 90 -16.65 -10.57 -10.38
CA ALA A 90 -16.06 -11.86 -10.05
C ALA A 90 -14.64 -11.99 -10.62
N LYS A 91 -14.40 -11.50 -11.85
CA LYS A 91 -13.05 -11.47 -12.43
C LYS A 91 -12.12 -10.53 -11.65
N VAL A 92 -12.60 -9.32 -11.29
CA VAL A 92 -11.82 -8.38 -10.47
C VAL A 92 -11.50 -8.99 -9.10
N ALA A 93 -12.46 -9.66 -8.47
CA ALA A 93 -12.23 -10.36 -7.21
C ALA A 93 -11.21 -11.50 -7.35
N ALA A 94 -11.29 -12.30 -8.42
CA ALA A 94 -10.35 -13.37 -8.69
C ALA A 94 -8.93 -12.85 -8.97
N GLU A 95 -8.77 -11.78 -9.76
CA GLU A 95 -7.48 -11.13 -9.99
C GLU A 95 -6.88 -10.59 -8.69
N ARG A 96 -7.70 -9.94 -7.86
CA ARG A 96 -7.27 -9.48 -6.53
C ARG A 96 -6.80 -10.64 -5.67
N ALA A 97 -7.61 -11.69 -5.54
CA ALA A 97 -7.25 -12.88 -4.77
C ALA A 97 -5.92 -13.50 -5.23
N ARG A 98 -5.70 -13.60 -6.56
CA ARG A 98 -4.43 -14.07 -7.12
C ARG A 98 -3.25 -13.19 -6.74
N LYS A 99 -3.41 -11.86 -6.78
CA LYS A 99 -2.36 -10.93 -6.35
C LYS A 99 -2.04 -11.09 -4.86
N TYR A 100 -3.06 -11.18 -4.01
CA TYR A 100 -2.88 -11.40 -2.57
C TYR A 100 -2.13 -12.71 -2.29
N GLU A 101 -2.51 -13.79 -2.96
CA GLU A 101 -1.84 -15.08 -2.78
C GLU A 101 -0.39 -15.04 -3.27
N LEU A 102 -0.12 -14.35 -4.38
CA LEU A 102 1.25 -14.15 -4.86
C LEU A 102 2.10 -13.36 -3.85
N LEU A 103 1.55 -12.29 -3.27
CA LEU A 103 2.24 -11.53 -2.23
C LEU A 103 2.51 -12.40 -1.00
N ARG A 104 1.49 -13.14 -0.54
CA ARG A 104 1.60 -14.07 0.59
C ARG A 104 2.70 -15.11 0.36
N ALA A 105 2.73 -15.73 -0.82
CA ALA A 105 3.75 -16.72 -1.17
C ALA A 105 5.16 -16.13 -1.14
N ARG A 106 5.34 -14.90 -1.67
CA ARG A 106 6.63 -14.20 -1.60
C ARG A 106 7.05 -13.89 -0.16
N LEU A 107 6.14 -13.39 0.66
CA LEU A 107 6.44 -13.09 2.07
C LEU A 107 6.76 -14.35 2.88
N LEU A 108 6.05 -15.47 2.64
CA LEU A 108 6.36 -16.76 3.27
C LEU A 108 7.75 -17.27 2.86
N LYS A 109 8.13 -17.11 1.59
CA LYS A 109 9.48 -17.48 1.12
C LYS A 109 10.56 -16.68 1.84
N ILE A 110 10.39 -15.36 1.97
CA ILE A 110 11.32 -14.47 2.68
C ILE A 110 11.39 -14.86 4.16
N LEU A 111 10.24 -15.12 4.79
CA LEU A 111 10.17 -15.56 6.19
C LEU A 111 10.94 -16.87 6.41
N ALA A 112 10.71 -17.88 5.58
CA ALA A 112 11.41 -19.16 5.69
C ALA A 112 12.93 -19.01 5.51
N ALA A 113 13.38 -18.16 4.59
CA ALA A 113 14.80 -17.83 4.44
C ALA A 113 15.36 -17.16 5.69
N GLN A 114 14.62 -16.21 6.28
CA GLN A 114 15.02 -15.52 7.51
C GLN A 114 15.08 -16.47 8.72
N GLU A 115 14.12 -17.37 8.87
CA GLU A 115 14.12 -18.41 9.90
C GLU A 115 15.32 -19.35 9.77
N THR A 116 15.66 -19.75 8.53
CA THR A 116 16.86 -20.54 8.25
C THR A 116 18.12 -19.82 8.72
N GLN A 117 18.27 -18.53 8.39
CA GLN A 117 19.43 -17.76 8.84
C GLN A 117 19.44 -17.53 10.36
N ARG A 118 18.27 -17.44 11.00
CA ARG A 118 18.18 -17.36 12.46
C ARG A 118 18.69 -18.61 13.14
N VAL A 119 18.42 -19.78 12.57
CA VAL A 119 18.97 -21.07 13.03
C VAL A 119 20.48 -21.09 12.84
N ASN A 120 20.99 -20.67 11.68
CA ASN A 120 22.44 -20.59 11.43
C ASN A 120 23.15 -19.70 12.46
N THR A 121 22.59 -18.53 12.79
CA THR A 121 23.12 -17.65 13.85
C THR A 121 23.13 -18.34 15.23
N ALA A 122 22.10 -19.13 15.55
CA ALA A 122 22.04 -19.88 16.80
C ALA A 122 23.07 -21.02 16.87
N ILE A 123 23.40 -21.63 15.72
CA ILE A 123 24.44 -22.65 15.62
C ILE A 123 25.82 -21.98 15.77
N ALA A 124 26.04 -20.85 15.10
CA ALA A 124 27.28 -20.07 15.18
C ALA A 124 27.60 -19.66 16.62
N SER A 125 26.58 -19.24 17.40
CA SER A 125 26.77 -18.83 18.80
C SER A 125 27.25 -19.95 19.72
N ARG A 126 27.14 -21.22 19.30
CA ARG A 126 27.55 -22.40 20.08
C ARG A 126 28.96 -22.92 19.74
N LYS A 127 29.74 -22.18 18.93
CA LYS A 127 31.13 -22.52 18.53
C LYS A 127 31.31 -23.96 18.01
N THR A 128 30.28 -24.52 17.38
CA THR A 128 30.34 -25.91 16.88
C THR A 128 31.00 -26.00 15.49
N ILE A 129 31.17 -24.86 14.83
CA ILE A 129 31.67 -24.68 13.46
C ILE A 129 32.56 -23.42 13.46
N ARG A 130 33.56 -23.36 12.57
CA ARG A 130 34.42 -22.17 12.39
C ARG A 130 33.57 -20.93 12.11
N ALA A 131 33.84 -19.84 12.84
CA ALA A 131 33.02 -18.63 12.85
C ALA A 131 33.02 -17.91 11.50
N ASP A 132 34.16 -17.90 10.81
CA ASP A 132 34.35 -17.31 9.48
C ASP A 132 33.41 -17.92 8.42
N THR A 133 33.32 -19.24 8.42
CA THR A 133 32.61 -20.02 7.39
C THR A 133 31.10 -19.86 7.56
N ILE A 134 30.61 -19.95 8.80
CA ILE A 134 29.18 -19.78 9.09
C ILE A 134 28.77 -18.30 9.00
N GLY A 135 29.65 -17.37 9.39
CA GLY A 135 29.46 -15.94 9.21
C GLY A 135 29.24 -15.59 7.74
N GLN A 136 30.01 -16.18 6.82
CA GLN A 136 29.88 -15.91 5.39
C GLN A 136 28.55 -16.43 4.83
N VAL A 137 28.11 -17.62 5.27
CA VAL A 137 26.80 -18.16 4.90
C VAL A 137 25.67 -17.25 5.39
N ILE A 138 25.75 -16.77 6.63
CA ILE A 138 24.76 -15.87 7.20
C ILE A 138 24.75 -14.54 6.46
N LEU A 139 25.91 -13.97 6.13
CA LEU A 139 26.05 -12.71 5.40
C LEU A 139 25.39 -12.80 4.01
N ILE A 140 25.72 -13.83 3.23
CA ILE A 140 25.10 -14.07 1.92
C ILE A 140 23.59 -14.25 2.07
N GLY A 141 23.15 -15.00 3.08
CA GLY A 141 21.74 -15.18 3.38
C GLY A 141 21.01 -13.87 3.67
N GLN A 142 21.56 -13.01 4.53
CA GLN A 142 20.96 -11.70 4.86
C GLN A 142 20.93 -10.76 3.64
N GLN A 143 21.97 -10.80 2.79
CA GLN A 143 21.99 -10.04 1.53
C GLN A 143 20.88 -10.48 0.59
N ALA A 144 20.69 -11.79 0.41
CA ALA A 144 19.63 -12.34 -0.41
C ALA A 144 18.24 -12.00 0.15
N ILE A 145 18.05 -12.09 1.47
CA ILE A 145 16.78 -11.73 2.11
C ILE A 145 16.44 -10.25 1.90
N ARG A 146 17.41 -9.35 2.10
CA ARG A 146 17.20 -7.93 1.82
C ARG A 146 16.87 -7.69 0.36
N ALA A 147 17.60 -8.33 -0.56
CA ALA A 147 17.34 -8.22 -1.99
C ALA A 147 15.92 -8.69 -2.36
N ASP A 148 15.45 -9.81 -1.79
CA ASP A 148 14.09 -10.30 -1.99
C ASP A 148 13.03 -9.34 -1.44
N ILE A 149 13.27 -8.72 -0.27
CA ILE A 149 12.36 -7.69 0.29
C ILE A 149 12.27 -6.48 -0.66
N ILE A 150 13.41 -5.98 -1.13
CA ILE A 150 13.44 -4.83 -2.06
C ILE A 150 12.83 -5.20 -3.42
N ASP A 151 13.07 -6.41 -3.94
CA ASP A 151 12.44 -6.89 -5.18
C ASP A 151 10.91 -6.90 -5.07
N VAL A 152 10.38 -7.32 -3.92
CA VAL A 152 8.95 -7.23 -3.65
C VAL A 152 8.50 -5.76 -3.67
N VAL A 153 9.18 -4.86 -2.96
CA VAL A 153 8.81 -3.42 -2.91
C VAL A 153 8.79 -2.77 -4.30
N ASP A 154 9.80 -3.07 -5.13
CA ASP A 154 10.04 -2.38 -6.40
C ASP A 154 9.24 -3.00 -7.56
N LYS A 155 9.08 -4.33 -7.58
CA LYS A 155 8.52 -5.04 -8.74
C LYS A 155 7.15 -5.64 -8.51
N PHE A 156 6.71 -5.79 -7.26
CA PHE A 156 5.37 -6.32 -7.01
C PHE A 156 4.30 -5.27 -7.35
N PRO A 157 3.25 -5.62 -8.12
CA PRO A 157 2.21 -4.68 -8.52
C PRO A 157 1.21 -4.45 -7.38
N PHE A 158 1.62 -3.67 -6.37
CA PHE A 158 0.76 -3.29 -5.25
C PHE A 158 -0.47 -2.53 -5.75
N ALA A 159 -1.62 -2.90 -5.20
CA ALA A 159 -2.86 -2.16 -5.37
C ALA A 159 -2.89 -0.99 -4.36
N PRO A 160 -3.67 0.07 -4.62
CA PRO A 160 -3.76 1.24 -3.73
C PRO A 160 -4.06 0.88 -2.26
N GLU A 161 -4.90 -0.13 -2.03
CA GLU A 161 -5.25 -0.62 -0.69
C GLU A 161 -4.08 -1.31 0.05
N MET A 162 -3.02 -1.69 -0.66
CA MET A 162 -1.83 -2.34 -0.10
C MET A 162 -0.64 -1.39 0.10
N ILE A 163 -0.80 -0.08 -0.13
CA ILE A 163 0.31 0.89 -0.03
C ILE A 163 0.98 0.86 1.34
N THR A 164 0.22 0.69 2.43
CA THR A 164 0.80 0.61 3.78
C THR A 164 1.66 -0.65 3.96
N VAL A 165 1.29 -1.77 3.31
CA VAL A 165 2.12 -2.99 3.30
C VAL A 165 3.41 -2.75 2.52
N GLN A 166 3.33 -2.10 1.35
CA GLN A 166 4.52 -1.72 0.57
C GLN A 166 5.47 -0.83 1.38
N GLN A 167 4.94 0.20 2.05
CA GLN A 167 5.72 1.11 2.89
C GLN A 167 6.38 0.37 4.07
N ALA A 168 5.66 -0.52 4.74
CA ALA A 168 6.22 -1.32 5.83
C ALA A 168 7.34 -2.25 5.35
N LEU A 169 7.19 -2.88 4.17
CA LEU A 169 8.26 -3.68 3.55
C LEU A 169 9.47 -2.82 3.16
N ALA A 170 9.24 -1.62 2.63
CA ALA A 170 10.32 -0.69 2.28
C ALA A 170 11.11 -0.26 3.53
N LEU A 171 10.42 0.05 4.63
CA LEU A 171 11.06 0.36 5.91
C LEU A 171 11.85 -0.84 6.43
N LEU A 172 11.26 -2.04 6.44
CA LEU A 172 11.94 -3.26 6.89
C LEU A 172 13.21 -3.56 6.07
N GLY A 173 13.13 -3.43 4.74
CA GLY A 173 14.24 -3.69 3.83
C GLY A 173 15.39 -2.68 3.94
N ASN A 174 15.06 -1.41 4.21
CA ASN A 174 16.07 -0.34 4.33
C ASN A 174 16.64 -0.18 5.74
N ASN A 175 16.01 -0.74 6.77
CA ASN A 175 16.46 -0.62 8.15
C ASN A 175 16.92 -1.98 8.70
N GLU A 176 16.05 -2.77 9.32
CA GLU A 176 16.42 -4.00 10.04
C GLU A 176 17.16 -5.00 9.14
N ALA A 177 16.72 -5.17 7.88
CA ALA A 177 17.38 -6.08 6.95
C ALA A 177 18.78 -5.56 6.54
N ALA A 178 18.96 -4.24 6.39
CA ALA A 178 20.26 -3.66 6.13
C ALA A 178 21.19 -3.80 7.36
N MET A 179 20.65 -3.57 8.56
CA MET A 179 21.38 -3.74 9.82
C MET A 179 21.83 -5.19 10.02
N ALA A 180 20.98 -6.16 9.70
CA ALA A 180 21.31 -7.57 9.79
C ALA A 180 22.49 -7.96 8.88
N ILE A 181 22.63 -7.33 7.70
CA ILE A 181 23.81 -7.51 6.83
C ILE A 181 25.06 -6.96 7.49
N THR A 182 25.01 -5.74 8.06
CA THR A 182 26.15 -5.13 8.76
C THR A 182 26.60 -6.01 9.93
N GLN A 183 25.65 -6.48 10.75
CA GLN A 183 25.93 -7.36 11.88
C GLN A 183 26.45 -8.74 11.43
N ALA A 184 25.94 -9.28 10.33
CA ALA A 184 26.47 -10.52 9.76
C ALA A 184 27.89 -10.38 9.23
N ARG A 185 28.27 -9.21 8.72
CA ARG A 185 29.67 -8.93 8.33
C ARG A 185 30.60 -8.88 9.54
N VAL A 186 30.15 -8.34 10.66
CA VAL A 186 30.95 -8.43 11.90
C VAL A 186 31.29 -9.90 12.19
N LEU A 187 30.34 -10.82 12.05
CA LEU A 187 30.60 -12.25 12.25
C LEU A 187 31.62 -12.85 11.26
N THR A 188 31.72 -12.35 10.03
CA THR A 188 32.76 -12.81 9.09
C THR A 188 34.15 -12.33 9.47
N ASP A 189 34.22 -11.15 10.10
CA ASP A 189 35.47 -10.51 10.48
C ASP A 189 35.98 -11.03 11.83
N LEU A 190 35.11 -11.66 12.63
CA LEU A 190 35.48 -12.40 13.83
C LEU A 190 36.21 -13.71 13.44
N GLY A 191 37.55 -13.64 13.39
CA GLY A 191 38.41 -14.78 13.12
C GLY A 191 38.50 -15.79 14.28
N ASP A 192 39.32 -16.83 14.10
CA ASP A 192 39.50 -17.92 15.08
C ASP A 192 40.14 -17.46 16.42
N ALA A 193 40.74 -16.26 16.45
CA ALA A 193 41.34 -15.66 17.64
C ALA A 193 40.32 -14.96 18.57
N THR A 194 39.08 -14.79 18.13
CA THR A 194 38.01 -14.12 18.90
C THR A 194 37.51 -14.99 20.05
N GLY A 195 37.35 -14.36 21.22
CA GLY A 195 36.88 -15.03 22.44
C GLY A 195 35.47 -15.64 22.29
N PRO A 196 35.12 -16.70 23.06
CA PRO A 196 33.77 -17.27 23.05
C PRO A 196 32.67 -16.26 23.34
N THR A 197 32.96 -15.32 24.24
CA THR A 197 32.04 -14.28 24.69
C THR A 197 31.70 -13.30 23.57
N GLU A 198 32.71 -12.76 22.87
CA GLU A 198 32.54 -11.78 21.80
C GLU A 198 31.73 -12.35 20.62
N LEU A 199 32.00 -13.59 20.23
CA LEU A 199 31.21 -14.27 19.20
C LEU A 199 29.76 -14.46 19.63
N ALA A 200 29.53 -14.87 20.89
CA ALA A 200 28.19 -15.07 21.42
C ALA A 200 27.40 -13.75 21.48
N GLU A 201 28.04 -12.64 21.86
CA GLU A 201 27.45 -11.30 21.87
C GLU A 201 27.10 -10.81 20.45
N ALA A 202 28.01 -10.98 19.49
CA ALA A 202 27.76 -10.60 18.10
C ALA A 202 26.60 -11.44 17.50
N CYS A 203 26.58 -12.75 17.76
CA CYS A 203 25.47 -13.62 17.35
C CYS A 203 24.16 -13.25 18.06
N GLY A 204 24.23 -12.85 19.34
CA GLY A 204 23.07 -12.39 20.12
C GLY A 204 22.44 -11.14 19.53
N THR A 205 23.28 -10.15 19.21
CA THR A 205 22.87 -8.89 18.55
C THR A 205 22.21 -9.17 17.21
N LEU A 206 22.85 -9.95 16.33
CA LEU A 206 22.28 -10.32 15.04
C LEU A 206 20.96 -11.09 15.22
N GLY A 207 20.94 -12.09 16.11
CA GLY A 207 19.75 -12.88 16.39
C GLY A 207 18.55 -12.04 16.85
N ALA A 208 18.79 -10.98 17.64
CA ALA A 208 17.75 -10.03 18.04
C ALA A 208 17.17 -9.26 16.83
N THR A 209 18.03 -8.76 15.93
CA THR A 209 17.59 -8.09 14.69
C THR A 209 16.82 -9.05 13.80
N GLN A 210 17.31 -10.28 13.60
CA GLN A 210 16.62 -11.31 12.81
C GLN A 210 15.24 -11.64 13.37
N ASN A 211 15.10 -11.71 14.71
CA ASN A 211 13.79 -11.92 15.35
C ASN A 211 12.82 -10.75 15.09
N ARG A 212 13.30 -9.50 15.04
CA ARG A 212 12.47 -8.33 14.69
C ARG A 212 11.99 -8.40 13.23
N ILE A 213 12.85 -8.84 12.31
CA ILE A 213 12.48 -9.08 10.90
C ILE A 213 11.39 -10.15 10.80
N ILE A 214 11.60 -11.30 11.46
CA ILE A 214 10.63 -12.41 11.50
C ILE A 214 9.25 -11.92 11.99
N ARG A 215 9.21 -11.22 13.12
CA ARG A 215 7.96 -10.67 13.68
C ARG A 215 7.29 -9.69 12.70
N SER A 216 8.06 -8.85 12.03
CA SER A 216 7.54 -7.90 11.04
C SER A 216 6.89 -8.63 9.85
N LEU A 217 7.57 -9.64 9.29
CA LEU A 217 7.03 -10.46 8.21
C LEU A 217 5.77 -11.23 8.65
N GLN A 218 5.75 -11.79 9.86
CA GLN A 218 4.59 -12.48 10.42
C GLN A 218 3.40 -11.53 10.63
N MET A 219 3.63 -10.31 11.11
CA MET A 219 2.58 -9.29 11.23
C MET A 219 2.00 -8.92 9.86
N LEU A 220 2.85 -8.68 8.86
CA LEU A 220 2.40 -8.39 7.50
C LEU A 220 1.55 -9.53 6.93
N LEU A 221 2.00 -10.78 7.09
CA LEU A 221 1.25 -11.98 6.69
C LEU A 221 -0.10 -12.09 7.40
N ALA A 222 -0.18 -11.74 8.68
CA ALA A 222 -1.41 -11.77 9.45
C ALA A 222 -2.43 -10.71 9.01
N ILE A 223 -1.98 -9.59 8.45
CA ILE A 223 -2.84 -8.50 7.97
C ILE A 223 -3.40 -8.81 6.57
N LEU A 224 -2.68 -9.53 5.71
CA LEU A 224 -3.09 -9.78 4.31
C LEU A 224 -4.55 -10.27 4.13
N PRO A 225 -5.08 -11.23 4.94
CA PRO A 225 -6.46 -11.71 4.77
C PRO A 225 -7.50 -10.60 4.98
N SER A 226 -7.22 -9.65 5.86
CA SER A 226 -8.12 -8.52 6.15
C SER A 226 -8.19 -7.52 5.00
N LEU A 227 -7.14 -7.44 4.19
CA LEU A 227 -7.06 -6.61 2.99
C LEU A 227 -7.77 -7.25 1.79
N GLN A 228 -7.83 -8.59 1.76
CA GLN A 228 -8.45 -9.35 0.67
C GLN A 228 -9.99 -9.21 0.65
N ASN A 229 -10.63 -9.02 1.82
CA ASN A 229 -12.10 -8.95 1.95
C ASN A 229 -12.57 -7.67 2.65
N PRO A 230 -12.41 -6.49 2.01
CA PRO A 230 -12.82 -5.21 2.61
C PRO A 230 -14.34 -5.10 2.84
N ASP A 231 -15.17 -5.82 2.08
CA ASP A 231 -16.64 -5.77 2.22
C ASP A 231 -17.17 -6.52 3.45
N VAL A 232 -16.43 -7.49 3.98
CA VAL A 232 -16.73 -8.10 5.30
C VAL A 232 -16.43 -7.11 6.42
N ALA A 233 -15.44 -6.21 6.22
CA ALA A 233 -15.06 -5.17 7.19
C ALA A 233 -15.90 -3.89 7.10
N LYS A 234 -16.48 -3.57 5.93
CA LYS A 234 -17.36 -2.40 5.74
C LYS A 234 -18.70 -2.50 6.48
N LYS A 235 -19.16 -3.70 6.85
CA LYS A 235 -20.39 -3.85 7.65
C LYS A 235 -20.30 -3.25 9.06
N THR A 236 -19.11 -2.82 9.50
CA THR A 236 -18.88 -2.31 10.86
C THR A 236 -18.37 -0.87 10.96
N ALA A 237 -18.11 -0.13 9.87
CA ALA A 237 -17.62 1.24 9.98
C ALA A 237 -18.05 2.17 8.83
N ALA A 238 -18.57 3.35 9.20
CA ALA A 238 -18.84 4.45 8.28
C ALA A 238 -17.52 5.06 7.79
N GLY A 239 -17.14 4.74 6.54
CA GLY A 239 -16.06 5.41 5.80
C GLY A 239 -14.64 5.17 6.31
N GLY A 240 -13.88 4.29 5.64
CA GLY A 240 -12.44 4.20 5.83
C GLY A 240 -11.82 2.94 5.21
N ASP A 241 -10.75 3.12 4.44
CA ASP A 241 -10.10 2.15 3.54
C ASP A 241 -9.45 0.89 4.17
N LEU A 242 -9.53 0.67 5.49
CA LEU A 242 -8.92 -0.48 6.16
C LEU A 242 -9.75 -0.96 7.36
N PRO A 243 -9.85 -2.28 7.63
CA PRO A 243 -10.44 -2.81 8.86
C PRO A 243 -9.72 -2.25 10.11
N PRO A 244 -10.43 -1.99 11.23
CA PRO A 244 -9.80 -1.44 12.44
C PRO A 244 -8.62 -2.27 12.95
N ASP A 245 -8.75 -3.59 13.00
CA ASP A 245 -7.69 -4.53 13.42
C ASP A 245 -6.46 -4.47 12.50
N ALA A 246 -6.67 -4.37 11.18
CA ALA A 246 -5.60 -4.24 10.21
C ALA A 246 -4.83 -2.93 10.39
N ARG A 247 -5.57 -1.82 10.61
CA ARG A 247 -4.99 -0.50 10.85
C ARG A 247 -4.19 -0.47 12.15
N GLU A 248 -4.71 -1.06 13.22
CA GLU A 248 -4.02 -1.13 14.52
C GLU A 248 -2.70 -1.90 14.40
N LYS A 249 -2.72 -3.08 13.78
CA LYS A 249 -1.51 -3.89 13.56
C LYS A 249 -0.50 -3.21 12.65
N LEU A 250 -0.95 -2.52 11.59
CA LEU A 250 -0.06 -1.75 10.71
C LEU A 250 0.54 -0.54 11.42
N SER A 251 -0.24 0.16 12.25
CA SER A 251 0.27 1.28 13.06
C SER A 251 1.31 0.78 14.06
N ALA A 252 1.00 -0.30 14.78
CA ALA A 252 1.92 -0.92 15.73
C ALA A 252 3.22 -1.38 15.06
N LEU A 253 3.12 -1.96 13.84
CA LEU A 253 4.29 -2.32 13.03
C LEU A 253 5.09 -1.07 12.63
N ALA A 254 4.44 -0.05 12.10
CA ALA A 254 5.11 1.20 11.70
C ALA A 254 5.82 1.87 12.88
N ASP A 255 5.18 1.89 14.05
CA ASP A 255 5.77 2.43 15.28
C ASP A 255 6.94 1.59 15.77
N ALA A 256 6.88 0.26 15.67
CA ALA A 256 7.99 -0.62 16.00
C ALA A 256 9.20 -0.39 15.08
N LEU A 257 8.96 -0.26 13.76
CA LEU A 257 10.01 0.04 12.78
C LEU A 257 10.61 1.44 13.01
N LYS A 258 9.79 2.45 13.33
CA LYS A 258 10.29 3.79 13.67
C LYS A 258 11.12 3.81 14.95
N LYS A 259 10.66 3.16 16.01
CA LYS A 259 11.42 3.03 17.26
C LYS A 259 12.77 2.38 17.02
N PHE A 260 12.84 1.37 16.14
CA PHE A 260 14.11 0.77 15.75
C PHE A 260 15.06 1.78 15.08
N ILE A 261 14.55 2.59 14.15
CA ILE A 261 15.34 3.67 13.49
C ILE A 261 15.85 4.69 14.52
N ASP A 262 15.00 5.09 15.46
CA ASP A 262 15.37 6.05 16.51
C ASP A 262 16.42 5.47 17.46
N GLU A 263 16.29 4.19 17.85
CA GLU A 263 17.30 3.45 18.63
C GLU A 263 18.66 3.45 17.90
N GLN A 264 18.68 3.18 16.59
CA GLN A 264 19.91 3.18 15.80
C GLN A 264 20.55 4.57 15.69
N THR A 265 19.73 5.60 15.48
CA THR A 265 20.23 6.97 15.35
C THR A 265 20.90 7.43 16.65
N LYS A 266 20.34 7.07 17.82
CA LYS A 266 20.93 7.38 19.13
C LYS A 266 22.28 6.69 19.35
N ILE A 267 22.44 5.44 18.90
CA ILE A 267 23.69 4.69 19.04
C ILE A 267 24.81 5.31 18.16
N ILE A 268 24.46 5.84 16.98
CA ILE A 268 25.45 6.48 16.07
C ILE A 268 25.89 7.87 16.57
N GLN A 269 25.02 8.56 17.32
CA GLN A 269 25.29 9.92 17.83
C GLN A 269 25.94 9.97 19.22
N ALA A 270 26.04 8.84 19.92
CA ALA A 270 26.69 8.70 21.23
C ALA A 270 28.15 8.27 21.07
#